data_AF-A0A2T6CNJ3-F1
#
_entry.id   AF-A0A2T6CNJ3-F1
#
_cell.length_a   1.000
_cell.length_b   1.000
_cell.length_c   1.000
_cell.angle_alpha   90.00
_cell.angle_beta   90.00
_cell.angle_gamma   90.00
#
_symmetry.space_group_name_H-M   'P 1'
#
loop_
_entity.id
_entity.type
_entity.pdbx_description
1 polymer ?
#
loop_
_entity_poly.entity_id
_entity_poly.type
_entity_poly.pdbx_seq_one_letter_code
_entity_poly.pdbx_strand_id
1 'polypeptide(L)'
;MNRRLSSVLAVLAGALTVAPVAFAAKPPADIPSVEQRRAIVQRAEKLARALPPAPLPPELVSPFSPPGFDRPEASEVSRPDGRAAAAPDASAGAQPAAPALPQTDRDLLAAVAAKIPTTGTIIMGGRPLLISGTNRIEVGSLFTVVYSGQEYELELVAVDRTTFTVRYKGEEFTRPIKLGKSP
;
A
#
# COMPACT_ATOMS: atom_id res chain seq x y z
N MET A 1 -59.18 63.18 -50.31
CA MET A 1 -58.40 64.39 -49.98
C MET A 1 -58.03 64.35 -48.50
N ASN A 2 -56.76 64.06 -48.22
CA ASN A 2 -55.94 64.26 -47.00
C ASN A 2 -56.57 64.35 -45.59
N ARG A 3 -56.07 63.52 -44.66
CA ARG A 3 -55.37 63.87 -43.37
C ARG A 3 -55.24 62.60 -42.50
N ARG A 4 -54.06 62.00 -42.35
CA ARG A 4 -52.91 62.30 -41.46
C ARG A 4 -53.10 61.88 -39.98
N LEU A 5 -52.01 61.31 -39.45
CA LEU A 5 -51.60 61.13 -38.05
C LEU A 5 -52.21 59.92 -37.31
N SER A 6 -51.55 59.19 -36.42
CA SER A 6 -50.14 58.91 -36.06
C SER A 6 -50.26 58.08 -34.78
N SER A 7 -49.28 57.18 -34.54
CA SER A 7 -48.93 56.62 -33.22
C SER A 7 -49.81 55.50 -32.67
N VAL A 8 -49.37 54.48 -31.92
CA VAL A 8 -48.09 53.94 -31.39
C VAL A 8 -48.53 52.65 -30.62
N LEU A 9 -47.60 51.73 -30.31
CA LEU A 9 -47.74 50.60 -29.35
C LEU A 9 -48.53 49.37 -29.87
N ALA A 10 -48.21 48.11 -29.58
CA ALA A 10 -47.25 47.50 -28.67
C ALA A 10 -46.93 46.06 -29.16
N VAL A 11 -45.68 45.64 -29.02
CA VAL A 11 -45.24 44.25 -29.18
C VAL A 11 -45.57 43.49 -27.90
N LEU A 12 -46.38 42.42 -27.97
CA LEU A 12 -46.27 41.25 -27.09
C LEU A 12 -47.14 40.10 -27.65
N ALA A 13 -46.53 39.14 -28.35
CA ALA A 13 -47.16 37.89 -28.71
C ALA A 13 -46.56 36.77 -27.85
N GLY A 14 -47.32 36.28 -26.87
CA GLY A 14 -46.95 35.17 -26.02
C GLY A 14 -47.18 33.83 -26.73
N ALA A 15 -46.13 33.02 -26.82
CA ALA A 15 -46.22 31.63 -27.28
C ALA A 15 -46.35 30.70 -26.06
N LEU A 16 -47.48 30.02 -25.95
CA LEU A 16 -47.73 28.96 -24.95
C LEU A 16 -47.28 27.62 -25.57
N THR A 17 -46.20 27.03 -25.05
CA THR A 17 -45.76 25.67 -25.40
C THR A 17 -46.17 24.70 -24.30
N VAL A 18 -46.97 23.69 -24.64
CA VAL A 18 -47.36 22.58 -23.74
C VAL A 18 -46.32 21.47 -23.88
N ALA A 19 -45.65 21.11 -22.78
CA ALA A 19 -44.68 20.02 -22.74
C ALA A 19 -45.34 18.66 -22.45
N PRO A 20 -44.85 17.55 -23.03
CA PRO A 20 -45.38 16.22 -22.75
C PRO A 20 -44.89 15.69 -21.39
N VAL A 21 -45.81 15.12 -20.62
CA VAL A 21 -45.51 14.47 -19.34
C VAL A 21 -44.93 13.08 -19.62
N ALA A 22 -43.65 12.90 -19.31
CA ALA A 22 -42.99 11.59 -19.37
C ALA A 22 -43.43 10.73 -18.17
N PHE A 23 -43.94 9.53 -18.44
CA PHE A 23 -44.19 8.52 -17.42
C PHE A 23 -42.85 8.03 -16.85
N ALA A 24 -42.70 8.11 -15.53
CA ALA A 24 -41.50 7.68 -14.82
C ALA A 24 -41.25 6.18 -14.99
N ALA A 25 -40.12 5.81 -15.60
CA ALA A 25 -39.63 4.44 -15.62
C ALA A 25 -39.22 4.00 -14.20
N LYS A 26 -39.59 2.77 -13.83
CA LYS A 26 -39.23 2.15 -12.55
C LYS A 26 -37.69 2.12 -12.41
N PRO A 27 -37.11 2.51 -11.27
CA PRO A 27 -35.65 2.54 -11.12
C PRO A 27 -35.08 1.12 -11.30
N PRO A 28 -33.99 0.96 -12.06
CA PRO A 28 -33.36 -0.34 -12.23
C PRO A 28 -32.88 -0.84 -10.86
N ALA A 29 -33.10 -2.12 -10.58
CA ALA A 29 -32.60 -2.72 -9.34
C ALA A 29 -31.07 -2.68 -9.34
N ASP A 30 -30.49 -2.14 -8.27
CA ASP A 30 -29.04 -1.99 -8.07
C ASP A 30 -28.32 -3.35 -7.84
N ILE A 31 -29.08 -4.44 -7.85
CA ILE A 31 -28.58 -5.79 -7.59
C ILE A 31 -28.44 -6.52 -8.93
N PRO A 32 -27.23 -7.01 -9.28
CA PRO A 32 -27.03 -7.78 -10.49
C PRO A 32 -27.85 -9.07 -10.47
N SER A 33 -28.30 -9.49 -11.65
CA SER A 33 -29.11 -10.70 -11.78
C SER A 33 -28.33 -11.93 -11.30
N VAL A 34 -29.05 -13.02 -10.98
CA VAL A 34 -28.42 -14.28 -10.57
C VAL A 34 -27.43 -14.79 -11.63
N GLU A 35 -27.75 -14.63 -12.90
CA GLU A 35 -26.87 -15.04 -14.01
C GLU A 35 -25.60 -14.20 -14.10
N GLN A 36 -25.71 -12.87 -13.95
CA GLN A 36 -24.56 -11.97 -13.95
C GLN A 36 -23.60 -12.29 -12.79
N ARG A 37 -24.16 -12.56 -11.60
CA ARG A 37 -23.35 -12.97 -10.45
C ARG A 37 -22.60 -14.28 -10.70
N ARG A 38 -23.25 -15.27 -11.32
CA ARG A 38 -22.60 -16.55 -11.68
C ARG A 38 -21.45 -16.34 -12.67
N ALA A 39 -21.63 -15.51 -13.69
CA ALA A 39 -20.59 -15.21 -14.67
C ALA A 39 -19.36 -14.53 -14.03
N ILE A 40 -19.58 -13.61 -13.08
CA ILE A 40 -18.51 -12.95 -12.34
C ILE A 40 -17.72 -13.96 -11.49
N VAL A 41 -18.42 -14.84 -10.76
CA VAL A 41 -17.77 -15.85 -9.91
C VAL A 41 -16.90 -16.80 -10.74
N GLN A 42 -17.42 -17.34 -11.85
CA GLN A 42 -16.65 -18.24 -12.71
C GLN A 42 -15.39 -17.58 -13.27
N ARG A 43 -15.48 -16.29 -13.62
CA ARG A 43 -14.32 -15.53 -14.09
C ARG A 43 -13.29 -15.34 -12.98
N ALA A 44 -13.74 -15.04 -11.76
CA ALA A 44 -12.86 -14.91 -10.60
C ALA A 44 -12.16 -16.24 -10.27
N GLU A 45 -12.89 -17.35 -10.27
CA GLU A 45 -12.32 -18.70 -10.03
C GLU A 45 -11.24 -19.06 -11.06
N LYS A 46 -11.46 -18.72 -12.34
CA LYS A 46 -10.48 -18.97 -13.39
C LYS A 46 -9.19 -18.17 -13.18
N LEU A 47 -9.30 -16.91 -12.72
CA LEU A 47 -8.15 -16.05 -12.47
C LEU A 47 -7.42 -16.40 -11.17
N ALA A 48 -8.15 -16.87 -10.16
CA ALA A 48 -7.59 -17.27 -8.87
C ALA A 48 -6.83 -18.60 -8.93
N ARG A 49 -6.94 -19.38 -10.02
CA ARG A 49 -6.21 -20.63 -10.18
C ARG A 49 -4.72 -20.34 -10.44
N ALA A 50 -3.92 -20.41 -9.39
CA ALA A 50 -2.47 -20.32 -9.48
C ALA A 50 -1.89 -21.51 -10.26
N LEU A 51 -1.13 -21.24 -11.32
CA LEU A 51 -0.33 -22.23 -12.03
C LEU A 51 1.03 -22.35 -11.31
N PRO A 52 1.51 -23.56 -10.98
CA PRO A 52 2.84 -23.69 -10.38
C PRO A 52 3.91 -23.18 -11.35
N PRO A 53 4.93 -22.45 -10.86
CA PRO A 53 6.00 -21.93 -11.70
C PRO A 53 6.82 -23.07 -12.30
N ALA A 54 7.36 -22.83 -13.50
CA ALA A 54 8.29 -23.76 -14.13
C ALA A 54 9.56 -23.92 -13.27
N PRO A 55 10.18 -25.12 -13.23
CA PRO A 55 11.39 -25.34 -12.46
C PRO A 55 12.55 -24.50 -13.01
N LEU A 56 13.39 -23.98 -12.11
CA LEU A 56 14.55 -23.18 -12.47
C LEU A 56 15.62 -24.03 -13.16
N PRO A 57 16.37 -23.45 -14.12
CA PRO A 57 17.50 -24.14 -14.74
C PRO A 57 18.60 -24.42 -13.70
N PRO A 58 19.23 -25.60 -13.74
CA PRO A 58 20.17 -26.06 -12.69
C PRO A 58 21.50 -25.31 -12.67
N GLU A 59 21.85 -24.56 -13.73
CA GLU A 59 23.16 -23.93 -13.92
C GLU A 59 23.17 -22.42 -13.57
N LEU A 60 22.27 -21.97 -12.69
CA LEU A 60 22.25 -20.56 -12.28
C LEU A 60 23.27 -20.31 -11.17
N VAL A 61 24.44 -19.81 -11.56
CA VAL A 61 25.46 -19.32 -10.62
C VAL A 61 24.86 -18.17 -9.79
N SER A 62 24.80 -18.32 -8.47
CA SER A 62 24.32 -17.27 -7.57
C SER A 62 25.25 -16.05 -7.67
N PRO A 63 24.77 -14.87 -8.10
CA PRO A 63 25.60 -13.68 -8.22
C PRO A 63 26.11 -13.16 -6.87
N PHE A 64 25.55 -13.66 -5.76
CA PHE A 64 25.89 -13.25 -4.39
C PHE A 64 26.69 -14.32 -3.63
N SER A 65 27.02 -15.44 -4.26
CA SER A 65 27.80 -16.52 -3.64
C SER A 65 28.80 -17.09 -4.66
N PRO A 66 29.87 -16.34 -4.99
CA PRO A 66 30.90 -16.82 -5.90
C PRO A 66 31.58 -18.07 -5.31
N PRO A 67 32.12 -18.95 -6.17
CA PRO A 67 32.81 -20.16 -5.72
C PRO A 67 33.99 -19.79 -4.82
N GLY A 68 33.95 -20.25 -3.56
CA GLY A 68 34.98 -19.97 -2.56
C GLY A 68 34.63 -18.89 -1.53
N PHE A 69 33.44 -18.28 -1.58
CA PHE A 69 32.97 -17.30 -0.60
C PHE A 69 32.92 -17.84 0.84
N ASP A 70 32.55 -19.11 1.01
CA ASP A 70 32.43 -19.75 2.34
C ASP A 70 33.73 -20.43 2.82
N ARG A 71 34.88 -20.18 2.16
CA ARG A 71 36.14 -20.77 2.61
C ARG A 71 36.64 -20.04 3.86
N PRO A 72 36.87 -20.73 4.99
CA PRO A 72 37.63 -20.14 6.08
C PRO A 72 39.04 -19.83 5.57
N GLU A 73 39.41 -18.56 5.59
CA GLU A 73 40.77 -18.09 5.32
C GLU A 73 41.75 -18.92 6.17
N ALA A 74 42.80 -19.46 5.54
CA ALA A 74 43.73 -20.46 6.11
C ALA A 74 44.53 -20.01 7.36
N SER A 75 44.21 -18.84 7.90
CA SER A 75 44.84 -18.22 9.06
C SER A 75 44.30 -18.73 10.39
N GLU A 76 43.15 -19.42 10.40
CA GLU A 76 42.60 -20.03 11.60
C GLU A 76 42.75 -21.56 11.55
N VAL A 77 43.46 -22.11 12.54
CA VAL A 77 43.52 -23.54 12.92
C VAL A 77 44.53 -24.42 12.16
N SER A 78 45.80 -24.00 12.14
CA SER A 78 46.88 -24.94 12.44
C SER A 78 46.79 -25.36 13.91
N ARG A 79 45.91 -26.32 14.23
CA ARG A 79 46.03 -27.18 15.43
C ARG A 79 46.22 -28.62 14.96
N PRO A 80 47.44 -29.17 15.02
CA PRO A 80 47.71 -30.51 14.56
C PRO A 80 47.55 -31.48 15.73
N ASP A 81 46.33 -31.83 16.10
CA ASP A 81 46.08 -33.04 16.89
C ASP A 81 44.88 -33.75 16.27
N GLY A 82 45.19 -34.91 15.67
CA GLY A 82 44.36 -35.56 14.67
C GLY A 82 43.04 -36.12 15.20
N ARG A 83 41.96 -35.82 14.49
CA ARG A 83 40.92 -36.80 14.19
C ARG A 83 40.16 -36.37 12.94
N ALA A 84 40.32 -37.14 11.86
CA ALA A 84 39.51 -37.02 10.68
C ALA A 84 38.10 -37.58 10.92
N ALA A 85 37.14 -36.90 10.29
CA ALA A 85 35.76 -37.31 9.97
C ALA A 85 34.71 -37.34 11.09
N ALA A 86 33.92 -36.27 11.18
CA ALA A 86 32.45 -36.31 11.11
C ALA A 86 31.90 -34.86 11.05
N ALA A 87 31.16 -34.54 9.99
CA ALA A 87 30.29 -33.37 9.95
C ALA A 87 28.97 -33.67 10.71
N PRO A 88 28.11 -32.69 11.02
CA PRO A 88 27.83 -32.29 12.39
C PRO A 88 26.39 -32.57 12.79
N ASP A 89 26.17 -32.91 14.06
CA ASP A 89 24.86 -32.78 14.66
C ASP A 89 24.99 -32.26 16.09
N ALA A 90 24.13 -31.29 16.39
CA ALA A 90 23.64 -30.95 17.73
C ALA A 90 24.64 -30.30 18.74
N SER A 91 24.59 -28.97 18.84
CA SER A 91 23.87 -28.26 19.93
C SER A 91 24.56 -26.98 20.43
N ALA A 92 23.83 -25.87 20.26
CA ALA A 92 23.59 -24.79 21.22
C ALA A 92 24.74 -24.22 22.09
N GLY A 93 24.98 -22.91 21.96
CA GLY A 93 25.64 -22.11 23.01
C GLY A 93 26.20 -20.74 22.59
N ALA A 94 25.34 -19.73 22.59
CA ALA A 94 25.53 -18.26 22.73
C ALA A 94 26.95 -17.61 22.70
N GLN A 95 27.13 -16.59 21.83
CA GLN A 95 27.84 -15.31 22.13
C GLN A 95 27.47 -14.21 21.09
N PRO A 96 27.71 -12.90 21.34
CA PRO A 96 26.71 -11.85 21.44
C PRO A 96 26.56 -11.05 20.14
N ALA A 97 25.32 -10.67 19.82
CA ALA A 97 24.99 -9.89 18.63
C ALA A 97 25.63 -8.49 18.65
N ALA A 98 26.64 -8.28 17.80
CA ALA A 98 27.00 -6.96 17.29
C ALA A 98 26.00 -6.58 16.17
N PRO A 99 25.62 -5.30 16.03
CA PRO A 99 24.39 -4.89 15.36
C PRO A 99 24.47 -5.15 13.85
N ALA A 100 23.71 -6.16 13.41
CA ALA A 100 23.46 -6.38 12.00
C ALA A 100 22.72 -5.17 11.42
N LEU A 101 23.22 -4.68 10.28
CA LEU A 101 22.45 -3.80 9.40
C LEU A 101 21.06 -4.42 9.15
N PRO A 102 20.01 -3.61 8.99
CA PRO A 102 18.63 -4.08 8.90
C PRO A 102 18.47 -5.18 7.82
N GLN A 103 18.45 -6.45 8.23
CA GLN A 103 18.51 -7.63 7.33
C GLN A 103 17.12 -8.26 7.11
N THR A 104 16.06 -7.65 7.65
CA THR A 104 14.69 -8.18 7.58
C THR A 104 13.70 -7.10 7.09
N ASP A 105 12.58 -7.49 6.47
CA ASP A 105 11.54 -6.54 6.03
C ASP A 105 11.05 -5.64 7.18
N ARG A 106 11.03 -6.19 8.40
CA ARG A 106 10.73 -5.49 9.66
C ARG A 106 11.71 -4.35 9.97
N ASP A 107 12.96 -4.58 9.67
CA ASP A 107 14.09 -3.70 9.91
C ASP A 107 14.11 -2.54 8.90
N LEU A 108 13.77 -2.83 7.64
CA LEU A 108 13.46 -1.83 6.62
C LEU A 108 12.24 -1.01 7.01
N LEU A 109 11.16 -1.67 7.42
CA LEU A 109 9.92 -1.01 7.86
C LEU A 109 10.19 -0.07 9.04
N ALA A 110 11.00 -0.48 10.01
CA ALA A 110 11.42 0.37 11.12
C ALA A 110 12.19 1.62 10.63
N ALA A 111 13.09 1.45 9.67
CA ALA A 111 13.89 2.53 9.11
C ALA A 111 13.06 3.52 8.27
N VAL A 112 12.15 3.00 7.43
CA VAL A 112 11.22 3.80 6.63
C VAL A 112 10.24 4.54 7.55
N ALA A 113 9.61 3.84 8.49
CA ALA A 113 8.70 4.42 9.48
C ALA A 113 9.38 5.49 10.35
N ALA A 114 10.70 5.37 10.59
CA ALA A 114 11.44 6.38 11.32
C ALA A 114 11.57 7.72 10.58
N LYS A 115 11.58 7.69 9.24
CA LYS A 115 11.71 8.86 8.36
C LYS A 115 10.38 9.49 7.97
N ILE A 116 9.25 8.82 8.21
CA ILE A 116 7.93 9.41 7.97
C ILE A 116 7.78 10.66 8.85
N PRO A 117 7.54 11.85 8.27
CA PRO A 117 7.35 13.08 9.02
C PRO A 117 5.97 13.06 9.69
N THR A 118 5.88 12.46 10.88
CA THR A 118 4.62 12.43 11.64
C THR A 118 4.33 13.80 12.24
N THR A 119 3.46 14.59 11.61
CA THR A 119 3.12 15.93 12.11
C THR A 119 2.13 15.84 13.27
N GLY A 120 1.20 14.88 13.22
CA GLY A 120 0.17 14.68 14.24
C GLY A 120 -0.99 13.82 13.76
N THR A 121 -2.08 13.81 14.52
CA THR A 121 -3.32 13.11 14.16
C THR A 121 -4.51 14.06 14.26
N ILE A 122 -5.48 13.87 13.37
CA ILE A 122 -6.77 14.58 13.41
C ILE A 122 -7.90 13.58 13.33
N ILE A 123 -9.03 13.91 13.94
CA ILE A 123 -10.25 13.12 13.84
C ILE A 123 -11.17 13.85 12.86
N MET A 124 -11.46 13.22 11.73
CA MET A 124 -12.39 13.76 10.72
C MET A 124 -13.55 12.79 10.55
N GLY A 125 -14.78 13.24 10.80
CA GLY A 125 -15.96 12.38 10.72
C GLY A 125 -15.93 11.18 11.67
N GLY A 126 -15.25 11.30 12.82
CA GLY A 126 -15.12 10.22 13.81
C GLY A 126 -14.04 9.18 13.50
N ARG A 127 -13.27 9.34 12.42
CA ARG A 127 -12.16 8.45 12.07
C ARG A 127 -10.82 9.14 12.38
N PRO A 128 -9.83 8.46 12.99
CA PRO A 128 -8.49 9.01 13.18
C PRO A 128 -7.71 8.98 11.86
N LEU A 129 -7.07 10.09 11.50
CA LEU A 129 -6.19 10.23 10.35
C LEU A 129 -4.78 10.60 10.81
N LEU A 130 -3.77 10.06 10.14
CA LEU A 130 -2.38 10.46 10.33
C LEU A 130 -2.05 11.64 9.42
N ILE A 131 -1.44 12.68 9.99
CA ILE A 131 -0.90 13.81 9.23
C ILE A 131 0.58 13.57 9.00
N SER A 132 0.96 13.44 7.73
CA SER A 132 2.35 13.33 7.29
C SER A 132 2.70 14.52 6.41
N GLY A 133 3.33 15.55 6.98
CA GLY A 133 3.56 16.83 6.30
C GLY A 133 2.24 17.50 5.92
N THR A 134 1.97 17.64 4.63
CA THR A 134 0.71 18.18 4.07
C THR A 134 -0.33 17.09 3.80
N ASN A 135 0.09 15.82 3.77
CA ASN A 135 -0.77 14.71 3.41
C ASN A 135 -1.55 14.20 4.62
N ARG A 136 -2.82 13.84 4.38
CA ARG A 136 -3.70 13.20 5.35
C ARG A 136 -3.90 11.76 4.91
N ILE A 137 -3.50 10.82 5.75
CA ILE A 137 -3.55 9.39 5.46
C ILE A 137 -4.63 8.79 6.36
N GLU A 138 -5.60 8.15 5.75
CA GLU A 138 -6.67 7.44 6.46
C GLU A 138 -6.21 6.04 6.87
N VAL A 139 -6.73 5.56 8.00
CA VAL A 139 -6.53 4.16 8.41
C VAL A 139 -7.12 3.23 7.34
N GLY A 140 -6.34 2.23 6.92
CA GLY A 140 -6.61 1.30 5.84
C GLY A 140 -6.13 1.78 4.46
N SER A 141 -5.58 2.98 4.35
CA SER A 141 -5.07 3.50 3.07
C SER A 141 -3.62 3.13 2.82
N LEU A 142 -3.29 2.90 1.55
CA LEU A 142 -1.94 2.71 1.05
C LEU A 142 -1.33 4.08 0.69
N PHE A 143 -0.06 4.28 1.04
CA PHE A 143 0.69 5.49 0.73
C PHE A 143 2.15 5.18 0.43
N THR A 144 2.74 5.95 -0.49
CA THR A 144 4.12 5.75 -0.92
C THR A 144 5.07 6.63 -0.12
N VAL A 145 6.15 6.04 0.39
CA VAL A 145 7.25 6.74 1.05
C VAL A 145 8.53 6.48 0.29
N VAL A 146 9.24 7.56 -0.07
CA VAL A 146 10.57 7.46 -0.66
C VAL A 146 11.60 7.32 0.47
N TYR A 147 12.32 6.21 0.49
CA TYR A 147 13.40 5.96 1.43
C TYR A 147 14.64 5.45 0.69
N SER A 148 15.79 6.06 0.91
CA SER A 148 17.05 5.68 0.24
C SER A 148 16.97 5.63 -1.29
N GLY A 149 16.14 6.50 -1.90
CA GLY A 149 15.93 6.55 -3.36
C GLY A 149 15.00 5.47 -3.92
N GLN A 150 14.36 4.67 -3.06
CA GLN A 150 13.38 3.65 -3.44
C GLN A 150 11.99 4.03 -2.92
N GLU A 151 10.98 3.71 -3.71
CA GLU A 151 9.57 3.90 -3.35
C GLU A 151 9.03 2.67 -2.63
N TYR A 152 8.50 2.90 -1.42
CA TYR A 152 7.87 1.86 -0.61
C TYR A 152 6.40 2.18 -0.42
N GLU A 153 5.55 1.28 -0.86
CA GLU A 153 4.11 1.34 -0.62
C GLU A 153 3.81 0.73 0.76
N LEU A 154 3.28 1.55 1.66
CA LEU A 154 2.96 1.20 3.04
C LEU A 154 1.47 1.36 3.29
N GLU A 155 0.93 0.54 4.17
CA GLU A 155 -0.45 0.65 4.60
C GLU A 155 -0.51 1.18 6.03
N LEU A 156 -1.46 2.09 6.31
CA LEU A 156 -1.71 2.55 7.66
C LEU A 156 -2.75 1.65 8.34
N VAL A 157 -2.33 0.77 9.25
CA VAL A 157 -3.24 -0.22 9.86
C VAL A 157 -4.02 0.36 11.04
N ALA A 158 -3.36 1.19 11.84
CA ALA A 158 -3.98 1.80 13.02
C ALA A 158 -3.37 3.16 13.33
N VAL A 159 -4.19 4.04 13.90
CA VAL A 159 -3.78 5.36 14.39
C VAL A 159 -4.47 5.63 15.71
N ASP A 160 -3.67 5.87 16.73
CA ASP A 160 -4.10 6.33 18.04
C ASP A 160 -3.72 7.81 18.24
N ARG A 161 -4.00 8.31 19.45
CA ARG A 161 -3.64 9.67 19.85
C ARG A 161 -2.12 9.91 19.88
N THR A 162 -1.34 8.87 20.19
CA THR A 162 0.12 9.00 20.41
C THR A 162 0.95 7.96 19.65
N THR A 163 0.31 6.99 19.00
CA THR A 163 0.96 5.90 18.28
C THR A 163 0.29 5.70 16.92
N PHE A 164 1.03 5.16 15.97
CA PHE A 164 0.50 4.71 14.69
C PHE A 164 1.18 3.41 14.29
N THR A 165 0.45 2.58 13.56
CA THR A 165 0.90 1.27 13.10
C THR A 165 0.86 1.25 11.57
N VAL A 166 2.00 0.95 10.98
CA VAL A 166 2.14 0.79 9.52
C VAL A 166 2.44 -0.66 9.19
N ARG A 167 1.99 -1.09 8.01
CA ARG A 167 2.24 -2.43 7.48
C ARG A 167 2.98 -2.37 6.15
N TYR A 168 3.95 -3.26 6.00
CA TYR A 168 4.69 -3.48 4.76
C TYR A 168 4.84 -4.96 4.50
N LYS A 169 4.36 -5.45 3.36
CA LYS A 169 4.46 -6.88 2.95
C LYS A 169 3.99 -7.89 4.02
N GLY A 170 3.05 -7.50 4.89
CA GLY A 170 2.53 -8.36 5.96
C GLY A 170 3.21 -8.19 7.32
N GLU A 171 4.31 -7.44 7.41
CA GLU A 171 4.94 -7.05 8.67
C GLU A 171 4.33 -5.76 9.20
N GLU A 172 4.07 -5.69 10.50
CA GLU A 172 3.49 -4.53 11.17
C GLU A 172 4.51 -3.86 12.11
N PHE A 173 4.57 -2.53 12.07
CA PHE A 173 5.44 -1.74 12.92
C PHE A 173 4.68 -0.60 13.58
N THR A 174 4.67 -0.62 14.91
CA THR A 174 4.01 0.40 15.73
C THR A 174 5.03 1.39 16.27
N ARG A 175 4.78 2.68 16.08
CA ARG A 175 5.67 3.77 16.49
C ARG A 175 4.91 4.88 17.21
N PRO A 176 5.52 5.56 18.20
CA PRO A 176 4.99 6.82 18.71
C PRO A 176 5.04 7.94 17.66
N ILE A 177 4.00 8.78 17.68
CA ILE A 177 3.89 10.01 16.90
C ILE A 177 4.79 11.05 17.56
N LYS A 178 5.82 11.51 16.84
CA LYS A 178 6.63 12.64 17.31
C LYS A 178 5.89 13.92 16.95
N LEU A 179 5.09 14.47 17.86
CA LEU A 179 4.47 15.77 17.64
C LEU A 179 5.57 16.81 17.38
N GLY A 180 5.47 17.50 16.24
CA GLY A 180 6.27 18.69 15.99
C GLY A 180 6.02 19.71 17.11
N LYS A 181 7.08 20.36 17.59
CA LYS A 181 6.98 21.43 18.58
C LYS A 181 6.04 22.50 18.02
N SER A 182 4.85 22.63 18.60
CA SER A 182 3.90 23.68 18.23
C SER A 182 4.56 25.04 18.57
N PRO A 183 4.71 25.96 17.61
CA PRO A 183 5.00 27.36 17.91
C PRO A 183 3.78 28.07 18.51
#